data_AF-A0AAE9LTG3-F1
#
_entry.id   AF-A0AAE9LTG3-F1
#
_cell.length_a   1.000
_cell.length_b   1.000
_cell.length_c   1.000
_cell.angle_alpha   90.00
_cell.angle_beta   90.00
_cell.angle_gamma   90.00
#
_symmetry.space_group_name_H-M   'P 1'
#
loop_
_entity.id
_entity.type
_entity.pdbx_description
1 polymer ?
#
loop_
_entity_poly.entity_id
_entity_poly.type
_entity_poly.pdbx_seq_one_letter_code
_entity_poly.pdbx_strand_id
1 'polypeptide(L)'
;MSKGPISILHVNHQYIVNIGEKHLKDNPAFIHIDNKEILQEREGLFRNGSELIKQFKGGNYAFTRFQNNKKQLIENKISLDGFTDAFNDMEAQFSKLGADRNYSF
;
A
#
# COMPACT_ATOMS: atom_id res chain seq x y z
N MET A 1 -4.46 6.44 1.74
CA MET A 1 -5.44 5.52 2.38
C MET A 1 -4.70 4.43 3.17
N SER A 2 -5.36 3.72 4.08
CA SER A 2 -4.80 2.53 4.74
C SER A 2 -5.83 1.41 4.88
N LYS A 3 -5.37 0.16 4.88
CA LYS A 3 -6.18 -1.04 5.08
C LYS A 3 -5.31 -2.11 5.77
N GLY A 4 -5.52 -2.26 7.09
CA GLY A 4 -4.63 -3.07 7.92
C GLY A 4 -3.18 -2.54 7.88
N PRO A 5 -2.16 -3.40 7.70
CA PRO A 5 -0.77 -2.97 7.62
C PRO A 5 -0.42 -2.34 6.27
N ILE A 6 -1.35 -2.23 5.32
CA ILE A 6 -1.10 -1.64 4.00
C ILE A 6 -1.47 -0.17 4.04
N SER A 7 -0.55 0.70 3.64
CA SER A 7 -0.84 2.11 3.39
C SER A 7 -0.37 2.53 2.00
N ILE A 8 -1.10 3.45 1.39
CA ILE A 8 -0.83 3.96 0.04
C ILE A 8 -0.65 5.46 0.12
N LEU A 9 0.49 5.92 -0.40
CA LEU A 9 0.80 7.33 -0.61
C LEU A 9 0.81 7.63 -2.11
N HIS A 10 0.16 8.72 -2.50
CA HIS A 10 0.26 9.31 -3.82
C HIS A 10 1.10 10.58 -3.72
N VAL A 11 2.29 10.59 -4.31
CA VAL A 11 3.23 11.73 -4.27
C VAL A 11 3.86 11.89 -5.66
N ASN A 12 3.90 13.12 -6.19
CA ASN A 12 4.54 13.44 -7.47
C ASN A 12 4.13 12.51 -8.63
N HIS A 13 2.82 12.21 -8.76
CA HIS A 13 2.26 11.31 -9.78
C HIS A 13 2.73 9.85 -9.69
N GLN A 14 3.26 9.45 -8.53
CA GLN A 14 3.67 8.08 -8.24
C GLN A 14 2.93 7.55 -7.01
N TYR A 15 2.66 6.26 -7.01
CA TYR A 15 2.17 5.57 -5.83
C TYR A 15 3.29 4.83 -5.13
N ILE A 16 3.30 4.95 -3.81
CA ILE A 16 4.15 4.18 -2.91
C ILE A 16 3.22 3.34 -2.03
N VAL A 17 3.46 2.04 -1.98
CA VAL A 17 2.77 1.13 -1.08
C VAL A 17 3.69 0.81 0.08
N ASN A 18 3.26 1.11 1.30
CA ASN A 18 3.98 0.75 2.50
C ASN A 18 3.29 -0.44 3.19
N ILE A 19 4.08 -1.41 3.65
CA ILE A 19 3.62 -2.63 4.31
C ILE A 19 4.21 -2.70 5.71
N GLY A 20 3.36 -2.62 6.73
CA GLY A 20 3.75 -2.68 8.13
C GLY A 20 4.30 -1.36 8.68
N GLU A 21 4.53 -1.37 9.98
CA GLU A 21 5.09 -0.25 10.72
C GLU A 21 6.19 -0.76 11.66
N LYS A 22 7.09 0.15 12.08
CA LYS A 22 8.16 -0.14 13.06
C LYS A 22 8.99 -1.35 12.65
N HIS A 23 9.42 -1.39 11.39
CA HIS A 23 10.23 -2.47 10.85
C HIS A 23 11.51 -2.70 11.65
N LEU A 24 11.94 -3.95 11.72
CA LEU A 24 13.32 -4.26 12.05
C LEU A 24 14.20 -3.68 10.93
N LYS A 25 15.22 -2.92 11.32
CA LYS A 25 16.13 -2.27 10.37
C LYS A 25 16.72 -3.30 9.40
N ASP A 26 16.81 -2.92 8.13
CA ASP A 26 17.41 -3.72 7.05
C ASP A 26 16.73 -5.08 6.80
N ASN A 27 15.51 -5.30 7.32
CA ASN A 27 14.75 -6.53 7.07
C ASN A 27 13.79 -6.42 5.90
N PRO A 28 13.56 -7.53 5.18
CA PRO A 28 12.60 -7.56 4.11
C PRO A 28 11.17 -7.59 4.65
N ALA A 29 10.28 -6.98 3.88
CA ALA A 29 8.85 -7.19 3.93
C ALA A 29 8.39 -7.81 2.62
N PHE A 30 7.36 -8.64 2.72
CA PHE A 30 6.82 -9.41 1.61
C PHE A 30 5.35 -9.11 1.43
N ILE A 31 4.91 -9.13 0.18
CA ILE A 31 3.51 -9.07 -0.19
C ILE A 31 3.21 -9.94 -1.41
N HIS A 32 2.05 -10.61 -1.41
CA HIS A 32 1.45 -11.15 -2.62
C HIS A 32 -0.06 -10.98 -2.58
N ILE A 33 -0.69 -10.97 -3.77
CA ILE A 33 -2.13 -10.84 -3.93
C ILE A 33 -2.65 -12.15 -4.50
N ASP A 34 -3.55 -12.82 -3.79
CA ASP A 34 -4.05 -14.15 -4.13
C ASP A 34 -2.89 -15.12 -4.47
N ASN A 35 -2.90 -15.68 -5.68
CA ASN A 35 -1.88 -16.62 -6.17
C ASN A 35 -0.82 -15.96 -7.07
N LYS A 36 -0.66 -14.63 -7.00
CA LYS A 36 0.36 -13.90 -7.78
C LYS A 36 1.75 -14.01 -7.14
N GLU A 37 2.75 -13.52 -7.86
CA GLU A 37 4.14 -13.49 -7.42
C GLU A 37 4.31 -12.80 -6.05
N ILE A 38 5.23 -13.33 -5.24
CA ILE A 38 5.66 -12.72 -3.99
C ILE A 38 6.65 -11.60 -4.29
N LEU A 39 6.24 -10.39 -3.98
CA LEU A 39 7.10 -9.21 -4.06
C LEU A 39 7.79 -8.99 -2.72
N GLN A 40 9.03 -8.50 -2.78
CA GLN A 40 9.88 -8.27 -1.62
C GLN A 40 10.55 -6.90 -1.72
N GLU A 41 10.52 -6.13 -0.63
CA GLU A 41 11.22 -4.85 -0.50
C GLU A 41 11.80 -4.67 0.90
N ARG A 42 12.79 -3.79 1.03
CA ARG A 42 13.36 -3.43 2.34
C ARG A 42 12.37 -2.56 3.11
N GLU A 43 12.14 -2.91 4.38
CA GLU A 43 11.32 -2.11 5.32
C GLU A 43 9.92 -1.76 4.79
N GLY A 44 9.34 -2.63 3.95
CA GLY A 44 7.96 -2.48 3.48
C GLY A 44 7.72 -1.40 2.44
N LEU A 45 8.75 -0.75 1.91
CA LEU A 45 8.60 0.41 1.02
C LEU A 45 8.60 0.01 -0.47
N PHE A 46 7.43 -0.29 -1.02
CA PHE A 46 7.26 -0.65 -2.43
C PHE A 46 7.08 0.59 -3.30
N ARG A 47 8.13 0.95 -4.05
CA ARG A 47 8.15 2.14 -4.93
C ARG A 47 7.41 1.94 -6.25
N ASN A 48 7.24 0.69 -6.70
CA ASN A 48 6.38 0.37 -7.84
C ASN A 48 4.92 0.16 -7.39
N GLY A 49 4.33 1.19 -6.77
CA GLY A 49 2.99 1.09 -6.19
C GLY A 49 1.89 0.92 -7.22
N SER A 50 2.07 1.46 -8.43
CA SER A 50 1.04 1.40 -9.49
C SER A 50 0.67 -0.02 -9.88
N GLU A 51 1.66 -0.91 -10.04
CA GLU A 51 1.41 -2.30 -10.41
C GLU A 51 0.74 -3.07 -9.26
N LEU A 52 1.20 -2.85 -8.02
CA LEU A 52 0.57 -3.39 -6.82
C LEU A 52 -0.90 -2.95 -6.67
N ILE A 53 -1.20 -1.67 -6.93
CA ILE A 53 -2.56 -1.15 -6.89
C ILE A 53 -3.46 -1.84 -7.93
N LYS A 54 -2.98 -2.07 -9.15
CA LYS A 54 -3.74 -2.85 -10.15
C LYS A 54 -4.04 -4.25 -9.63
N GLN A 55 -3.07 -4.89 -8.97
CA GLN A 55 -3.29 -6.20 -8.38
C GLN A 55 -4.32 -6.16 -7.25
N PHE A 56 -4.27 -5.14 -6.38
CA PHE A 56 -5.25 -4.96 -5.32
C PHE A 56 -6.67 -4.75 -5.84
N LYS A 57 -6.84 -3.94 -6.90
CA LYS A 57 -8.16 -3.65 -7.49
C LYS A 57 -8.87 -4.89 -8.06
N GLY A 58 -8.10 -5.89 -8.49
CA GLY A 58 -8.63 -7.13 -9.08
C GLY A 58 -8.41 -8.38 -8.22
N GLY A 59 -7.94 -8.23 -6.99
CA GLY A 59 -7.63 -9.35 -6.09
C GLY A 59 -8.66 -9.51 -4.98
N ASN A 60 -8.67 -10.68 -4.33
CA ASN A 60 -9.56 -10.97 -3.19
C ASN A 60 -8.84 -10.79 -1.85
N TYR A 61 -7.59 -11.23 -1.75
CA TYR A 61 -6.79 -11.13 -0.53
C TYR A 61 -5.36 -10.66 -0.82
N ALA A 62 -4.86 -9.75 0.01
CA ALA A 62 -3.45 -9.45 0.12
C ALA A 62 -2.86 -10.18 1.33
N PHE A 63 -1.70 -10.79 1.15
CA PHE A 63 -0.96 -11.48 2.18
C PHE A 63 0.34 -10.74 2.43
N THR A 64 0.63 -10.41 3.69
CA THR A 64 1.84 -9.67 4.05
C THR A 64 2.64 -10.42 5.10
N ARG A 65 3.96 -10.27 5.05
CA ARG A 65 4.89 -10.80 6.05
C ARG A 65 6.02 -9.80 6.29
N PHE A 66 6.32 -9.46 7.54
CA PHE A 66 7.45 -8.59 7.90
C PHE A 66 7.88 -8.84 9.34
N GLN A 67 9.07 -8.34 9.72
CA GLN A 67 9.53 -8.34 11.11
C GLN A 67 9.46 -6.94 11.71
N ASN A 68 8.88 -6.81 12.90
CA ASN A 68 8.90 -5.55 13.64
C ASN A 68 10.20 -5.36 14.43
N ASN A 69 10.40 -4.17 14.99
CA ASN A 69 11.57 -3.81 15.79
C ASN A 69 11.75 -4.62 17.09
N LYS A 70 10.75 -5.41 17.48
CA LYS A 70 10.82 -6.41 18.57
C LYS A 70 11.24 -7.80 18.06
N LYS A 71 11.67 -7.91 16.79
CA LYS A 71 12.02 -9.15 16.10
C LYS A 71 10.85 -10.15 16.00
N GLN A 72 9.62 -9.67 16.08
CA GLN A 72 8.43 -10.51 15.94
C GLN A 72 8.08 -10.62 14.46
N LEU A 73 7.88 -11.85 13.98
CA LEU A 73 7.33 -12.11 12.66
C LEU A 73 5.84 -11.82 12.68
N ILE A 74 5.41 -10.93 11.80
CA ILE A 74 4.00 -10.54 11.63
C ILE A 74 3.55 -10.99 10.26
N GLU A 75 2.43 -11.71 10.23
CA GLU A 75 1.79 -12.21 9.01
C GLU A 75 0.33 -11.82 9.00
N ASN A 76 -0.18 -11.37 7.86
CA ASN A 76 -1.56 -10.95 7.73
C ASN A 76 -2.19 -11.49 6.46
N LYS A 77 -3.48 -11.81 6.54
CA LYS A 77 -4.39 -12.00 5.40
C LYS A 77 -5.42 -10.88 5.43
N ILE A 78 -5.38 -10.01 4.43
CA ILE A 78 -6.21 -8.81 4.34
C ILE A 78 -7.19 -9.00 3.19
N SER A 79 -8.50 -9.02 3.46
CA SER A 79 -9.51 -8.95 2.40
C SER A 79 -9.32 -7.66 1.61
N LEU A 80 -9.45 -7.71 0.28
CA LEU A 80 -9.39 -6.55 -0.61
C LEU A 80 -10.79 -6.03 -0.97
N ASP A 81 -11.84 -6.54 -0.32
CA ASP A 81 -13.20 -6.05 -0.52
C ASP A 81 -13.28 -4.56 -0.19
N GLY A 82 -13.93 -3.80 -1.08
CA GLY A 82 -14.06 -2.35 -1.01
C GLY A 82 -12.74 -1.58 -1.22
N PHE A 83 -11.63 -2.24 -1.56
CA PHE A 83 -10.36 -1.55 -1.82
C PHE A 83 -10.49 -0.57 -2.99
N THR A 84 -11.08 -1.01 -4.10
CA THR A 84 -11.21 -0.21 -5.32
C THR A 84 -11.98 1.09 -5.06
N ASP A 85 -13.09 1.01 -4.33
CA ASP A 85 -13.91 2.18 -4.00
C ASP A 85 -13.15 3.14 -3.09
N ALA A 86 -12.57 2.64 -1.99
CA ALA A 86 -11.77 3.46 -1.07
C ALA A 86 -10.55 4.11 -1.74
N PHE A 87 -9.91 3.40 -2.68
CA PHE A 87 -8.80 3.94 -3.46
C PHE A 87 -9.28 5.06 -4.41
N ASN A 88 -10.37 4.84 -5.13
CA ASN A 88 -10.91 5.84 -6.05
C ASN A 88 -11.40 7.09 -5.29
N ASP A 89 -11.98 6.91 -4.11
CA ASP A 89 -12.36 8.02 -3.23
C ASP A 89 -11.14 8.84 -2.77
N MET A 90 -10.04 8.17 -2.42
CA MET A 90 -8.78 8.83 -2.10
C MET A 90 -8.27 9.66 -3.28
N GLU A 91 -8.30 9.11 -4.50
CA GLU A 91 -7.86 9.82 -5.70
C GLU A 91 -8.74 11.02 -6.02
N ALA A 92 -10.07 10.88 -5.88
CA ALA A 92 -11.00 11.99 -6.07
C ALA A 92 -10.74 13.13 -5.08
N GLN A 93 -10.42 12.81 -3.82
CA GLN A 93 -10.03 13.80 -2.82
C GLN A 93 -8.70 14.48 -3.17
N PHE A 94 -7.71 13.70 -3.61
CA PHE A 94 -6.41 14.23 -4.03
C PHE A 94 -6.54 15.20 -5.22
N SER A 95 -7.33 14.86 -6.24
CA SER A 95 -7.58 15.74 -7.39
C SER A 95 -8.26 17.05 -6.99
N LYS A 96 -9.24 17.01 -6.07
CA LYS A 96 -9.90 18.22 -5.56
C LYS A 96 -8.92 19.16 -4.85
N LEU A 97 -8.03 18.63 -4.02
CA LEU A 97 -6.98 19.42 -3.37
C LEU A 97 -6.03 20.10 -4.39
N GLY A 98 -5.75 19.43 -5.51
CA GLY A 98 -4.98 20.02 -6.61
C GLY A 98 -5.74 21.14 -7.34
N ALA A 99 -7.04 20.98 -7.53
CA ALA A 99 -7.90 21.99 -8.15
C ALA A 99 -8.05 23.23 -7.27
N ASP A 100 -8.31 23.09 -5.97
CA ASP A 100 -8.51 24.20 -5.04
C ASP A 100 -7.26 25.09 -4.88
N ARG A 101 -6.06 24.51 -4.99
CA ARG A 101 -4.80 25.28 -4.99
C ARG A 101 -4.64 26.19 -6.21
N ASN A 102 -5.30 25.89 -7.33
CA ASN A 102 -5.24 26.70 -8.55
C ASN A 102 -6.24 27.87 -8.53
N TYR A 103 -7.16 27.91 -7.56
CA TYR A 103 -8.15 28.99 -7.39
C TYR A 103 -7.78 30.01 -6.31
N SER A 104 -6.61 29.88 -5.69
CA SER A 104 -6.09 30.83 -4.71
C SER A 104 -5.13 31.83 -5.38
N PHE A 105 -5.67 32.84 -6.07
CA PHE A 105 -4.94 34.03 -6.52
C PHE A 105 -5.70 35.29 -6.12
#